data_AF-A0AAD3HD14-F1
#
_entry.id   AF-A0AAD3HD14-F1
#
_cell.length_a   1.000
_cell.length_b   1.000
_cell.length_c   1.000
_cell.angle_alpha   90.00
_cell.angle_beta   90.00
_cell.angle_gamma   90.00
#
_symmetry.space_group_name_H-M   'P 1'
#
loop_
_entity.id
_entity.type
_entity.pdbx_description
1 polymer ?
#
loop_
_entity_poly.entity_id
_entity_poly.type
_entity_poly.pdbx_seq_one_letter_code
_entity_poly.pdbx_strand_id
1 'polypeptide(L)'
;MSFATYLSRRGVSCMASKVIFPTIQRINVTSGIPKKLFSTNSKNDLRWHKMLGELSDYRKEHGDSLVPMEYDINPKLGTWIDTQRQQYKYFQNKEKSSLTTERIELLEKEGMVWDVHDLNWNSKFQQLKEYQEKYGDCQPNPNELPELNTWVQVQRRMHTLRMEGQSSSLTDDRLEKLESIGFVFKFHETLWNQRFEQLKDYRKNYGDCLIPKNYQDKVLAKWTDQQRSQYKYLQDGKRSNLTEERIKMLEDIDFVWNVHQYKWERRLKELEAFYEVNGHTNVPNKGNNKSLLTWIRRQKSEYQKFLAVEKSKMDEERVILLRKAGLDLDSA
;
A
#
# COMPACT_ATOMS: atom_id res chain seq x y z
N MET A 1 34.85 -31.99 -34.07
CA MET A 1 33.67 -32.71 -33.54
C MET A 1 32.47 -32.07 -34.24
N SER A 2 31.82 -32.63 -35.25
CA SER A 2 31.40 -34.04 -35.51
C SER A 2 30.37 -34.51 -34.48
N PHE A 3 29.11 -34.84 -34.78
CA PHE A 3 28.27 -34.80 -36.01
C PHE A 3 26.83 -34.31 -35.61
N ALA A 4 25.78 -34.12 -36.42
CA ALA A 4 25.41 -34.41 -37.82
C ALA A 4 24.62 -33.19 -38.42
N THR A 5 24.05 -33.05 -39.64
CA THR A 5 23.53 -33.88 -40.77
C THR A 5 22.21 -34.66 -40.52
N TYR A 6 21.15 -34.64 -41.38
CA TYR A 6 20.84 -33.84 -42.61
C TYR A 6 19.35 -33.99 -43.06
N LEU A 7 18.91 -33.15 -44.04
CA LEU A 7 17.66 -33.22 -44.87
C LEU A 7 16.28 -33.11 -44.15
N SER A 8 15.21 -32.43 -44.63
CA SER A 8 14.73 -31.87 -45.92
C SER A 8 13.63 -32.66 -46.66
N ARG A 9 12.47 -31.99 -46.81
CA ARG A 9 11.38 -32.13 -47.83
C ARG A 9 10.27 -33.22 -47.72
N ARG A 10 9.06 -32.71 -48.04
CA ARG A 10 7.85 -33.37 -48.62
C ARG A 10 7.04 -34.35 -47.75
N GLY A 11 6.03 -33.79 -47.08
CA GLY A 11 4.64 -33.83 -47.60
C GLY A 11 3.89 -35.17 -47.60
N VAL A 12 2.89 -35.28 -46.71
CA VAL A 12 1.77 -36.24 -46.81
C VAL A 12 0.48 -35.45 -47.03
N SER A 13 -0.37 -35.92 -47.94
CA SER A 13 -1.71 -35.37 -48.16
C SER A 13 -2.74 -36.15 -47.34
N CYS A 14 -3.64 -35.44 -46.65
CA CYS A 14 -4.92 -35.99 -46.20
C CYS A 14 -6.04 -35.08 -46.73
N MET A 15 -6.99 -35.67 -47.46
CA MET A 15 -8.18 -34.98 -47.96
C MET A 15 -9.36 -35.16 -47.01
N ALA A 16 -10.30 -34.22 -47.12
CA ALA A 16 -11.60 -34.20 -46.45
C ALA A 16 -11.54 -34.03 -44.90
N SER A 17 -12.49 -33.36 -44.26
CA SER A 17 -13.84 -33.00 -44.75
C SER A 17 -14.14 -31.51 -44.68
N LYS A 18 -14.97 -31.03 -45.61
CA LYS A 18 -15.67 -29.75 -45.45
C LYS A 18 -16.70 -29.92 -44.32
N VAL A 19 -16.42 -29.38 -43.14
CA VAL A 19 -17.48 -29.16 -42.14
C VAL A 19 -18.35 -28.03 -42.67
N ILE A 20 -19.46 -28.40 -43.30
CA ILE A 20 -20.51 -27.45 -43.68
C ILE A 20 -21.15 -26.98 -42.37
N PHE A 21 -20.90 -25.73 -41.99
CA PHE A 21 -21.68 -25.09 -40.95
C PHE A 21 -23.15 -25.10 -41.38
N PRO A 22 -24.07 -25.71 -40.61
CA PRO A 22 -25.48 -25.68 -40.95
C PRO A 22 -25.98 -24.24 -40.82
N THR A 23 -26.58 -23.72 -41.89
CA THR A 23 -27.28 -22.43 -41.86
C THR A 23 -28.32 -22.47 -40.74
N ILE A 24 -28.10 -21.70 -39.66
CA ILE A 24 -29.04 -21.63 -38.55
C ILE A 24 -30.35 -21.05 -39.08
N GLN A 25 -31.36 -21.92 -39.22
CA GLN A 25 -32.71 -21.49 -39.52
C GLN A 25 -33.20 -20.59 -38.39
N ARG A 26 -33.84 -19.47 -38.72
CA ARG A 26 -34.49 -18.61 -37.71
C ARG A 26 -35.60 -19.40 -37.04
N ILE A 27 -35.35 -19.85 -35.82
CA ILE A 27 -36.38 -20.48 -34.98
C ILE A 27 -37.38 -19.38 -34.59
N ASN A 28 -38.57 -19.41 -35.19
CA ASN A 28 -39.67 -18.54 -34.78
C ASN A 28 -40.22 -19.04 -33.43
N VAL A 29 -39.63 -18.55 -32.33
CA VAL A 29 -40.10 -18.83 -30.96
C VAL A 29 -41.36 -17.99 -30.69
N THR A 30 -42.49 -18.43 -31.23
CA THR A 30 -43.83 -17.84 -31.02
C THR A 30 -44.81 -18.83 -30.38
N SER A 31 -44.34 -19.57 -29.38
CA SER A 31 -45.16 -20.41 -28.50
C SER A 31 -44.65 -20.33 -27.06
N GLY A 32 -45.56 -20.11 -26.09
CA GLY A 32 -45.23 -20.19 -24.65
C GLY A 32 -45.54 -18.96 -23.78
N ILE A 33 -45.88 -17.78 -24.33
CA ILE A 33 -46.26 -16.61 -23.50
C ILE A 33 -47.70 -16.78 -22.96
N PRO A 34 -47.94 -16.75 -21.63
CA PRO A 34 -49.29 -16.84 -21.07
C PRO A 34 -50.16 -15.64 -21.46
N LYS A 35 -51.33 -15.90 -22.03
CA LYS A 35 -52.28 -14.85 -22.43
C LYS A 35 -53.11 -14.33 -21.24
N LYS A 36 -52.60 -13.31 -20.53
CA LYS A 36 -53.43 -12.38 -19.74
C LYS A 36 -52.74 -11.02 -19.61
N LEU A 37 -53.53 -9.95 -19.79
CA LEU A 37 -53.18 -8.54 -19.52
C LEU A 37 -51.91 -8.00 -20.22
N PHE A 38 -52.00 -7.78 -21.54
CA PHE A 38 -51.11 -6.84 -22.24
C PHE A 38 -51.94 -5.68 -22.83
N SER A 39 -51.81 -4.49 -22.24
CA SER A 39 -52.59 -3.29 -22.58
C SER A 39 -51.78 -2.17 -23.26
N THR A 40 -50.74 -2.51 -24.05
CA THR A 40 -50.23 -1.64 -25.12
C THR A 40 -49.59 -2.49 -26.23
N ASN A 41 -50.21 -2.55 -27.41
CA ASN A 41 -49.62 -3.23 -28.56
C ASN A 41 -48.69 -2.28 -29.35
N SER A 42 -47.75 -1.64 -28.64
CA SER A 42 -46.91 -0.56 -29.18
C SER A 42 -45.68 -1.09 -29.93
N LYS A 43 -45.35 -0.44 -31.04
CA LYS A 43 -44.10 -0.67 -31.79
C LYS A 43 -42.85 -0.47 -30.92
N ASN A 44 -42.93 0.40 -29.90
CA ASN A 44 -41.84 0.61 -28.95
C ASN A 44 -41.72 -0.53 -27.94
N ASP A 45 -42.84 -1.10 -27.48
CA ASP A 45 -42.85 -2.19 -26.50
C ASP A 45 -42.36 -3.49 -27.15
N LEU A 46 -42.74 -3.76 -28.40
CA LEU A 46 -42.17 -4.85 -29.22
C LEU A 46 -40.66 -4.69 -29.42
N ARG A 47 -40.17 -3.46 -29.67
CA ARG A 47 -38.73 -3.19 -29.78
C ARG A 47 -38.01 -3.41 -28.45
N TRP A 48 -38.59 -2.99 -27.33
CA TRP A 48 -38.02 -3.17 -26.00
C TRP A 48 -37.87 -4.66 -25.64
N HIS A 49 -38.93 -5.46 -25.85
CA HIS A 49 -38.88 -6.91 -25.60
C HIS A 49 -37.87 -7.64 -26.50
N LYS A 50 -37.65 -7.19 -27.75
CA LYS A 50 -36.57 -7.75 -28.59
C LYS A 50 -35.19 -7.52 -27.97
N MET A 51 -34.91 -6.31 -27.48
CA MET A 51 -33.62 -6.00 -26.86
C MET A 51 -33.42 -6.76 -25.53
N LEU A 52 -34.48 -6.98 -24.75
CA LEU A 52 -34.43 -7.86 -23.57
C LEU A 52 -34.09 -9.32 -23.96
N GLY A 53 -34.68 -9.83 -25.05
CA GLY A 53 -34.33 -11.15 -25.59
C GLY A 53 -32.84 -11.28 -25.91
N GLU A 54 -32.28 -10.28 -26.60
CA GLU A 54 -30.86 -10.25 -26.96
C GLU A 54 -29.92 -10.05 -25.76
N LEU A 55 -30.38 -9.40 -24.67
CA LEU A 55 -29.67 -9.42 -23.39
C LEU A 55 -29.66 -10.84 -22.76
N SER A 56 -30.78 -11.56 -22.82
CA SER A 56 -30.84 -12.94 -22.32
C SER A 56 -29.91 -13.86 -23.11
N ASP A 57 -29.79 -13.65 -24.43
CA ASP A 57 -28.91 -14.43 -25.30
C ASP A 57 -27.43 -14.09 -25.07
N TYR A 58 -27.09 -12.79 -24.94
CA TYR A 58 -25.76 -12.35 -24.48
C TYR A 58 -25.35 -13.03 -23.18
N ARG A 59 -26.25 -13.07 -22.19
CA ARG A 59 -25.98 -13.69 -20.89
C ARG A 59 -25.79 -15.21 -20.95
N LYS A 60 -26.43 -15.90 -21.89
CA LYS A 60 -26.21 -17.35 -22.12
C LYS A 60 -24.84 -17.61 -22.76
N GLU A 61 -24.34 -16.70 -23.58
CA GLU A 61 -23.06 -16.80 -24.27
C GLU A 61 -21.87 -16.39 -23.39
N HIS A 62 -21.99 -15.27 -22.68
CA HIS A 62 -20.90 -14.68 -21.89
C HIS A 62 -20.97 -14.98 -20.38
N GLY A 63 -22.12 -15.41 -19.85
CA GLY A 63 -22.33 -15.71 -18.43
C GLY A 63 -22.77 -14.53 -17.56
N ASP A 64 -22.64 -13.28 -18.03
CA ASP A 64 -23.02 -12.06 -17.31
C ASP A 64 -23.89 -11.10 -18.16
N SER A 65 -24.21 -9.91 -17.64
CA SER A 65 -24.99 -8.86 -18.34
C SER A 65 -24.15 -7.60 -18.67
N LEU A 66 -22.83 -7.71 -18.67
CA LEU A 66 -21.88 -6.59 -18.80
C LEU A 66 -21.59 -6.22 -20.26
N VAL A 67 -22.65 -6.14 -21.08
CA VAL A 67 -22.57 -5.82 -22.52
C VAL A 67 -21.69 -4.59 -22.76
N PRO A 68 -20.60 -4.69 -23.54
CA PRO A 68 -19.78 -3.56 -23.94
C PRO A 68 -20.57 -2.50 -24.72
N MET A 69 -20.16 -1.24 -24.63
CA MET A 69 -20.76 -0.17 -25.44
C MET A 69 -20.57 -0.43 -26.94
N GLU A 70 -19.39 -0.90 -27.32
CA GLU A 70 -19.02 -1.34 -28.67
C GLU A 70 -19.06 -2.87 -28.75
N TYR A 71 -20.27 -3.44 -28.71
CA TYR A 71 -20.47 -4.90 -28.85
C TYR A 71 -20.64 -5.28 -30.32
N ASP A 72 -19.60 -5.84 -30.95
CA ASP A 72 -19.52 -6.10 -32.40
C ASP A 72 -20.74 -6.80 -33.02
N ILE A 73 -21.30 -7.79 -32.33
CA ILE A 73 -22.45 -8.58 -32.82
C ILE A 73 -23.73 -7.73 -32.86
N ASN A 74 -23.92 -6.82 -31.89
CA ASN A 74 -25.02 -5.87 -31.89
C ASN A 74 -24.68 -4.59 -31.10
N PRO A 75 -24.07 -3.56 -31.73
CA PRO A 75 -23.70 -2.31 -31.04
C PRO A 75 -24.89 -1.54 -30.46
N LYS A 76 -26.11 -1.82 -30.96
CA LYS A 76 -27.35 -1.21 -30.44
C LYS A 76 -27.76 -1.81 -29.09
N LEU A 77 -27.24 -2.97 -28.70
CA LEU A 77 -27.45 -3.54 -27.37
C LEU A 77 -26.69 -2.75 -26.31
N GLY A 78 -25.41 -2.45 -26.51
CA GLY A 78 -24.60 -1.62 -25.59
C GLY A 78 -25.24 -0.26 -25.31
N THR A 79 -25.61 0.47 -26.37
CA THR A 79 -26.31 1.78 -26.24
C THR A 79 -27.67 1.64 -25.55
N TRP A 80 -28.41 0.55 -25.78
CA TRP A 80 -29.71 0.32 -25.14
C TRP A 80 -29.58 -0.04 -23.66
N ILE A 81 -28.57 -0.81 -23.28
CA ILE A 81 -28.25 -1.15 -21.89
C ILE A 81 -27.86 0.11 -21.10
N ASP A 82 -27.00 0.96 -21.65
CA ASP A 82 -26.69 2.25 -21.01
C ASP A 82 -27.94 3.14 -20.89
N THR A 83 -28.77 3.18 -21.93
CA THR A 83 -30.09 3.84 -21.87
C THR A 83 -30.94 3.27 -20.72
N GLN A 84 -30.96 1.95 -20.49
CA GLN A 84 -31.72 1.38 -19.37
C GLN A 84 -31.13 1.80 -18.02
N ARG A 85 -29.79 1.84 -17.87
CA ARG A 85 -29.12 2.33 -16.66
C ARG A 85 -29.45 3.79 -16.35
N GLN A 86 -29.43 4.67 -17.36
CA GLN A 86 -29.84 6.07 -17.20
C GLN A 86 -31.32 6.20 -16.81
N GLN A 87 -32.21 5.47 -17.48
CA GLN A 87 -33.64 5.46 -17.18
C GLN A 87 -33.93 4.91 -15.77
N TYR A 88 -33.12 3.98 -15.26
CA TYR A 88 -33.24 3.46 -13.90
C TYR A 88 -32.84 4.50 -12.86
N LYS A 89 -31.74 5.26 -13.10
CA LYS A 89 -31.35 6.38 -12.22
C LYS A 89 -32.45 7.46 -12.16
N TYR A 90 -33.07 7.81 -13.29
CA TYR A 90 -34.26 8.70 -13.28
C TYR A 90 -35.44 8.10 -12.49
N PHE A 91 -35.70 6.80 -12.60
CA PHE A 91 -36.77 6.12 -11.83
C PHE A 91 -36.50 6.17 -10.32
N GLN A 92 -35.27 5.87 -9.88
CA GLN A 92 -34.85 5.94 -8.48
C GLN A 92 -34.96 7.37 -7.91
N ASN A 93 -34.57 8.38 -8.69
CA ASN A 93 -34.69 9.80 -8.33
C ASN A 93 -36.14 10.32 -8.34
N LYS A 94 -37.13 9.52 -8.76
CA LYS A 94 -38.54 9.91 -8.99
C LYS A 94 -38.71 10.95 -10.11
N GLU A 95 -37.75 10.99 -11.03
CA GLU A 95 -37.80 11.76 -12.27
C GLU A 95 -38.58 11.02 -13.36
N LYS A 96 -38.78 11.67 -14.52
CA LYS A 96 -39.57 11.11 -15.63
C LYS A 96 -38.81 10.01 -16.38
N SER A 97 -39.00 8.77 -15.95
CA SER A 97 -38.48 7.57 -16.62
C SER A 97 -39.46 6.94 -17.62
N SER A 98 -38.93 6.11 -18.52
CA SER A 98 -39.66 5.20 -19.43
C SER A 98 -39.59 3.72 -19.00
N LEU A 99 -38.89 3.42 -17.90
CA LEU A 99 -39.00 2.14 -17.21
C LEU A 99 -40.25 2.12 -16.33
N THR A 100 -40.95 0.99 -16.36
CA THR A 100 -42.00 0.60 -15.40
C THR A 100 -41.42 -0.42 -14.44
N THR A 101 -42.08 -0.66 -13.29
CA THR A 101 -41.67 -1.71 -12.34
C THR A 101 -41.56 -3.08 -13.02
N GLU A 102 -42.53 -3.43 -13.88
CA GLU A 102 -42.53 -4.65 -14.69
C GLU A 102 -41.28 -4.78 -15.59
N ARG A 103 -40.80 -3.67 -16.16
CA ARG A 103 -39.57 -3.64 -16.98
C ARG A 103 -38.31 -3.81 -16.14
N ILE A 104 -38.31 -3.29 -14.92
CA ILE A 104 -37.22 -3.43 -13.95
C ILE A 104 -37.13 -4.90 -13.50
N GLU A 105 -38.25 -5.49 -13.06
CA GLU A 105 -38.33 -6.90 -12.68
C GLU A 105 -37.88 -7.86 -13.81
N LEU A 106 -38.27 -7.58 -15.06
CA LEU A 106 -37.83 -8.35 -16.22
C LEU A 106 -36.33 -8.22 -16.50
N LEU A 107 -35.75 -7.02 -16.34
CA LEU A 107 -34.31 -6.80 -16.50
C LEU A 107 -33.50 -7.45 -15.36
N GLU A 108 -33.98 -7.36 -14.12
CA GLU A 108 -33.34 -7.97 -12.95
C GLU A 108 -33.37 -9.51 -13.00
N LYS A 109 -34.45 -10.09 -13.52
CA LYS A 109 -34.52 -11.53 -13.84
C LYS A 109 -33.46 -11.96 -14.87
N GLU A 110 -33.20 -11.13 -15.87
CA GLU A 110 -32.11 -11.32 -16.83
C GLU A 110 -30.73 -10.89 -16.27
N GLY A 111 -30.63 -10.58 -14.97
CA GLY A 111 -29.37 -10.31 -14.27
C GLY A 111 -28.79 -8.92 -14.55
N MET A 112 -29.61 -7.95 -14.95
CA MET A 112 -29.18 -6.59 -15.30
C MET A 112 -28.36 -5.91 -14.19
N VAL A 113 -27.09 -5.64 -14.48
CA VAL A 113 -26.23 -4.83 -13.61
C VAL A 113 -26.54 -3.35 -13.84
N TRP A 114 -27.27 -2.74 -12.90
CA TRP A 114 -27.67 -1.33 -12.95
C TRP A 114 -26.49 -0.35 -12.77
N ASP A 115 -25.56 -0.63 -11.85
CA ASP A 115 -24.32 0.13 -11.69
C ASP A 115 -23.09 -0.78 -11.67
N VAL A 116 -22.26 -0.63 -12.71
CA VAL A 116 -21.05 -1.45 -12.93
C VAL A 116 -19.90 -1.00 -12.02
N HIS A 117 -19.87 0.26 -11.58
CA HIS A 117 -18.83 0.75 -10.68
C HIS A 117 -19.04 0.19 -9.26
N ASP A 118 -20.29 0.08 -8.81
CA ASP A 118 -20.60 -0.63 -7.56
C ASP A 118 -20.35 -2.13 -7.65
N LEU A 119 -20.70 -2.80 -8.76
CA LEU A 119 -20.35 -4.23 -8.92
C LEU A 119 -18.83 -4.44 -8.83
N ASN A 120 -18.05 -3.65 -9.56
CA ASN A 120 -16.59 -3.74 -9.55
C ASN A 120 -15.98 -3.38 -8.19
N TRP A 121 -16.56 -2.39 -7.48
CA TRP A 121 -16.13 -2.04 -6.12
C TRP A 121 -16.42 -3.18 -5.14
N ASN A 122 -17.63 -3.75 -5.15
CA ASN A 122 -17.99 -4.87 -4.26
C ASN A 122 -17.17 -6.13 -4.57
N SER A 123 -16.84 -6.40 -5.84
CA SER A 123 -15.94 -7.50 -6.23
C SER A 123 -14.52 -7.34 -5.68
N LYS A 124 -13.94 -6.13 -5.76
CA LYS A 124 -12.62 -5.85 -5.18
C LYS A 124 -12.65 -5.78 -3.65
N PHE A 125 -13.74 -5.35 -3.05
CA PHE A 125 -13.97 -5.44 -1.60
C PHE A 125 -14.01 -6.91 -1.12
N GLN A 126 -14.73 -7.79 -1.82
CA GLN A 126 -14.79 -9.22 -1.49
C GLN A 126 -13.41 -9.89 -1.62
N GLN A 127 -12.64 -9.58 -2.67
CA GLN A 127 -11.24 -10.01 -2.80
C GLN A 127 -10.36 -9.53 -1.64
N LEU A 128 -10.59 -8.31 -1.12
CA LEU A 128 -9.86 -7.81 0.04
C LEU A 128 -10.30 -8.46 1.36
N LYS A 129 -11.58 -8.78 1.51
CA LYS A 129 -12.10 -9.53 2.66
C LYS A 129 -11.50 -10.93 2.72
N GLU A 130 -11.50 -11.67 1.61
CA GLU A 130 -10.86 -12.99 1.52
C GLU A 130 -9.34 -12.93 1.78
N TYR A 131 -8.68 -11.84 1.36
CA TYR A 131 -7.29 -11.58 1.71
C TYR A 131 -7.11 -11.35 3.23
N GLN A 132 -7.97 -10.54 3.84
CA GLN A 132 -7.93 -10.22 5.28
C GLN A 132 -8.21 -11.46 6.15
N GLU A 133 -9.18 -12.29 5.77
CA GLU A 133 -9.49 -13.57 6.44
C GLU A 133 -8.32 -14.56 6.36
N LYS A 134 -7.53 -14.51 5.28
CA LYS A 134 -6.38 -15.41 5.06
C LYS A 134 -5.07 -14.93 5.71
N TYR A 135 -4.79 -13.64 5.71
CA TYR A 135 -3.49 -13.08 6.13
C TYR A 135 -3.55 -12.21 7.40
N GLY A 136 -4.74 -11.83 7.87
CA GLY A 136 -4.95 -11.03 9.07
C GLY A 136 -4.76 -9.52 8.89
N ASP A 137 -4.46 -9.03 7.68
CA ASP A 137 -4.38 -7.60 7.37
C ASP A 137 -4.92 -7.26 5.96
N CYS A 138 -5.04 -5.96 5.69
CA CYS A 138 -5.49 -5.43 4.40
C CYS A 138 -4.34 -4.85 3.54
N GLN A 139 -3.12 -5.43 3.59
CA GLN A 139 -1.91 -4.99 2.88
C GLN A 139 -1.46 -5.98 1.78
N PRO A 140 -2.27 -6.26 0.75
CA PRO A 140 -1.87 -7.13 -0.36
C PRO A 140 -0.53 -6.71 -0.96
N ASN A 141 0.41 -7.65 -1.07
CA ASN A 141 1.75 -7.38 -1.57
C ASN A 141 1.67 -6.84 -3.03
N PRO A 142 2.21 -5.65 -3.34
CA PRO A 142 2.11 -5.07 -4.68
C PRO A 142 2.79 -5.89 -5.78
N ASN A 143 3.71 -6.80 -5.43
CA ASN A 143 4.35 -7.71 -6.38
C ASN A 143 3.52 -8.98 -6.68
N GLU A 144 2.58 -9.34 -5.81
CA GLU A 144 1.75 -10.55 -5.92
C GLU A 144 0.32 -10.21 -6.36
N LEU A 145 -0.23 -9.11 -5.84
CA LEU A 145 -1.61 -8.65 -6.05
C LEU A 145 -1.63 -7.14 -6.39
N PRO A 146 -0.98 -6.70 -7.49
CA PRO A 146 -0.82 -5.29 -7.84
C PRO A 146 -2.15 -4.53 -7.97
N GLU A 147 -3.16 -5.15 -8.58
CA GLU A 147 -4.49 -4.53 -8.71
C GLU A 147 -5.16 -4.27 -7.36
N LEU A 148 -5.11 -5.26 -6.45
CA LEU A 148 -5.76 -5.16 -5.15
C LEU A 148 -5.02 -4.16 -4.25
N ASN A 149 -3.69 -4.13 -4.32
CA ASN A 149 -2.90 -3.08 -3.67
C ASN A 149 -3.24 -1.68 -4.21
N THR A 150 -3.34 -1.52 -5.53
CA THR A 150 -3.71 -0.25 -6.17
C THR A 150 -5.11 0.19 -5.71
N TRP A 151 -6.08 -0.72 -5.71
CA TRP A 151 -7.44 -0.46 -5.22
C TRP A 151 -7.46 -0.05 -3.74
N VAL A 152 -6.65 -0.71 -2.89
CA VAL A 152 -6.45 -0.34 -1.48
C VAL A 152 -5.90 1.08 -1.33
N GLN A 153 -4.88 1.48 -2.11
CA GLN A 153 -4.38 2.86 -2.04
C GLN A 153 -5.40 3.88 -2.56
N VAL A 154 -6.23 3.52 -3.54
CA VAL A 154 -7.36 4.35 -3.98
C VAL A 154 -8.36 4.56 -2.83
N GLN A 155 -8.76 3.51 -2.09
CA GLN A 155 -9.70 3.68 -0.97
C GLN A 155 -9.13 4.62 0.10
N ARG A 156 -7.82 4.54 0.37
CA ARG A 156 -7.12 5.47 1.27
C ARG A 156 -7.16 6.91 0.76
N ARG A 157 -6.86 7.17 -0.52
CA ARG A 157 -6.93 8.54 -1.06
C ARG A 157 -8.37 9.06 -1.07
N MET A 158 -9.36 8.22 -1.36
CA MET A 158 -10.79 8.60 -1.31
C MET A 158 -11.26 8.92 0.11
N HIS A 159 -10.77 8.20 1.12
CA HIS A 159 -10.97 8.57 2.52
C HIS A 159 -10.31 9.91 2.87
N THR A 160 -9.04 10.13 2.47
CA THR A 160 -8.37 11.42 2.69
C THR A 160 -9.14 12.58 2.04
N LEU A 161 -9.55 12.43 0.77
CA LEU A 161 -10.37 13.43 0.07
C LEU A 161 -11.68 13.74 0.81
N ARG A 162 -12.38 12.71 1.29
CA ARG A 162 -13.61 12.84 2.08
C ARG A 162 -13.38 13.63 3.38
N MET A 163 -12.27 13.35 4.09
CA MET A 163 -11.90 14.10 5.30
C MET A 163 -11.42 15.54 5.01
N GLU A 164 -10.89 15.78 3.81
CA GLU A 164 -10.55 17.12 3.29
C GLU A 164 -11.79 17.90 2.79
N GLY A 165 -13.00 17.33 2.90
CA GLY A 165 -14.24 17.94 2.39
C GLY A 165 -14.36 17.93 0.86
N GLN A 166 -13.51 17.17 0.16
CA GLN A 166 -13.45 17.09 -1.30
C GLN A 166 -14.31 15.95 -1.83
N SER A 167 -14.67 16.04 -3.12
CA SER A 167 -15.45 15.00 -3.80
C SER A 167 -14.73 13.65 -3.74
N SER A 168 -15.46 12.60 -3.36
CA SER A 168 -14.95 11.27 -3.11
C SER A 168 -15.97 10.21 -3.51
N SER A 169 -15.48 9.08 -4.03
CA SER A 169 -16.32 7.91 -4.36
C SER A 169 -16.49 6.94 -3.18
N LEU A 170 -16.04 7.31 -1.98
CA LEU A 170 -16.21 6.55 -0.75
C LEU A 170 -17.51 6.96 -0.03
N THR A 171 -18.62 6.38 -0.47
CA THR A 171 -19.95 6.47 0.19
C THR A 171 -19.94 5.84 1.58
N ASP A 172 -20.99 6.09 2.36
CA ASP A 172 -21.11 5.56 3.73
C ASP A 172 -21.15 4.02 3.75
N ASP A 173 -21.95 3.40 2.89
CA ASP A 173 -21.99 1.93 2.70
C ASP A 173 -20.60 1.34 2.38
N ARG A 174 -19.77 2.08 1.64
CA ARG A 174 -18.41 1.66 1.24
C ARG A 174 -17.40 1.88 2.38
N LEU A 175 -17.61 2.91 3.21
CA LEU A 175 -16.86 3.16 4.43
C LEU A 175 -17.13 2.05 5.47
N GLU A 176 -18.40 1.82 5.81
CA GLU A 176 -18.83 0.81 6.79
C GLU A 176 -18.34 -0.59 6.40
N LYS A 177 -18.46 -0.97 5.13
CA LYS A 177 -17.92 -2.24 4.61
C LYS A 177 -16.42 -2.38 4.88
N LEU A 178 -15.62 -1.35 4.59
CA LEU A 178 -14.17 -1.36 4.86
C LEU A 178 -13.86 -1.39 6.36
N GLU A 179 -14.59 -0.63 7.17
CA GLU A 179 -14.42 -0.64 8.64
C GLU A 179 -14.78 -2.01 9.23
N SER A 180 -15.79 -2.72 8.70
CA SER A 180 -16.20 -4.06 9.14
C SER A 180 -15.12 -5.14 9.00
N ILE A 181 -14.16 -4.96 8.09
CA ILE A 181 -12.98 -5.85 7.91
C ILE A 181 -11.72 -5.31 8.58
N GLY A 182 -11.83 -4.27 9.41
CA GLY A 182 -10.70 -3.64 10.11
C GLY A 182 -9.77 -2.84 9.20
N PHE A 183 -10.27 -2.26 8.10
CA PHE A 183 -9.45 -1.55 7.13
C PHE A 183 -8.82 -0.27 7.68
N VAL A 184 -7.50 -0.27 7.85
CA VAL A 184 -6.76 0.91 8.31
C VAL A 184 -6.52 1.89 7.15
N PHE A 185 -7.31 2.96 7.10
CA PHE A 185 -7.13 4.07 6.15
C PHE A 185 -5.80 4.79 6.34
N LYS A 186 -5.52 5.30 7.54
CA LYS A 186 -4.27 5.99 7.93
C LYS A 186 -3.12 5.01 8.26
N PHE A 187 -2.87 4.02 7.41
CA PHE A 187 -1.96 2.90 7.73
C PHE A 187 -0.52 3.30 8.08
N HIS A 188 0.11 4.17 7.30
CA HIS A 188 1.49 4.63 7.57
C HIS A 188 1.62 5.55 8.80
N GLU A 189 0.52 6.13 9.26
CA GLU A 189 0.45 6.91 10.50
C GLU A 189 0.31 5.95 11.69
N THR A 190 -0.67 5.04 11.60
CA THR A 190 -0.95 3.99 12.60
C THR A 190 0.30 3.13 12.86
N LEU A 191 0.98 2.67 11.80
CA LEU A 191 2.20 1.85 11.91
C LEU A 191 3.38 2.64 12.50
N TRP A 192 3.48 3.94 12.23
CA TRP A 192 4.51 4.80 12.84
C TRP A 192 4.23 4.97 14.33
N ASN A 193 2.98 5.24 14.71
CA ASN A 193 2.55 5.38 16.11
C ASN A 193 2.78 4.08 16.90
N GLN A 194 2.46 2.92 16.32
CA GLN A 194 2.75 1.61 16.94
C GLN A 194 4.25 1.40 17.20
N ARG A 195 5.12 1.75 16.24
CA ARG A 195 6.58 1.64 16.40
C ARG A 195 7.12 2.67 17.40
N PHE A 196 6.50 3.84 17.50
CA PHE A 196 6.82 4.86 18.51
C PHE A 196 6.47 4.40 19.93
N GLU A 197 5.31 3.79 20.14
CA GLU A 197 4.94 3.21 21.46
C GLU A 197 5.88 2.04 21.84
N GLN A 198 6.21 1.16 20.90
CA GLN A 198 7.23 0.12 21.14
C GLN A 198 8.62 0.71 21.49
N LEU A 199 8.98 1.89 20.97
CA LEU A 199 10.21 2.58 21.33
C LEU A 199 10.13 3.21 22.74
N LYS A 200 8.95 3.69 23.17
CA LYS A 200 8.72 4.14 24.55
C LYS A 200 8.88 2.98 25.54
N ASP A 201 8.29 1.82 25.24
CA ASP A 201 8.49 0.61 26.05
C ASP A 201 9.94 0.14 26.05
N TYR A 202 10.63 0.22 24.91
CA TYR A 202 12.07 -0.05 24.85
C TYR A 202 12.86 0.89 25.78
N ARG A 203 12.65 2.21 25.68
CA ARG A 203 13.32 3.19 26.53
C ARG A 203 13.03 2.95 28.01
N LYS A 204 11.77 2.69 28.37
CA LYS A 204 11.35 2.40 29.75
C LYS A 204 12.09 1.20 30.35
N ASN A 205 12.41 0.19 29.54
CA ASN A 205 13.08 -1.03 29.98
C ASN A 205 14.62 -0.97 29.94
N TYR A 206 15.22 -0.14 29.07
CA TYR A 206 16.67 -0.09 28.84
C TYR A 206 17.33 1.26 29.14
N GLY A 207 16.57 2.30 29.47
CA GLY A 207 17.04 3.64 29.84
C GLY A 207 17.30 4.59 28.67
N ASP A 208 17.63 4.08 27.48
CA ASP A 208 17.84 4.88 26.27
C ASP A 208 17.23 4.24 24.99
N CYS A 209 17.31 4.97 23.88
CA CYS A 209 16.74 4.58 22.59
C CYS A 209 17.75 3.88 21.64
N LEU A 210 18.83 3.29 22.17
CA LEU A 210 19.95 2.73 21.39
C LEU A 210 19.87 1.22 21.13
N ILE A 211 18.78 0.80 20.47
CA ILE A 211 18.49 -0.61 20.16
C ILE A 211 19.70 -1.33 19.54
N PRO A 212 20.23 -2.40 20.17
CA PRO A 212 21.33 -3.19 19.62
C PRO A 212 20.98 -3.90 18.31
N LYS A 213 21.97 -4.12 17.43
CA LYS A 213 21.80 -4.86 16.16
C LYS A 213 21.34 -6.31 16.35
N ASN A 214 21.55 -6.89 17.52
CA ASN A 214 21.15 -8.22 17.93
C ASN A 214 19.91 -8.23 18.85
N TYR A 215 19.19 -7.11 18.96
CA TYR A 215 17.91 -7.08 19.66
C TYR A 215 16.86 -7.97 18.96
N GLN A 216 15.90 -8.48 19.72
CA GLN A 216 14.89 -9.42 19.23
C GLN A 216 13.98 -8.76 18.18
N ASP A 217 13.49 -7.55 18.44
CA ASP A 217 12.75 -6.77 17.43
C ASP A 217 13.71 -6.03 16.48
N LYS A 218 14.09 -6.75 15.42
CA LYS A 218 14.87 -6.21 14.29
C LYS A 218 14.08 -5.20 13.45
N VAL A 219 12.75 -5.19 13.53
CA VAL A 219 11.89 -4.25 12.79
C VAL A 219 11.93 -2.88 13.47
N LEU A 220 11.79 -2.86 14.80
CA LEU A 220 11.95 -1.66 15.62
C LEU A 220 13.37 -1.09 15.50
N ALA A 221 14.40 -1.93 15.57
CA ALA A 221 15.80 -1.52 15.36
C ALA A 221 15.97 -0.78 14.01
N LYS A 222 15.55 -1.43 12.91
CA LYS A 222 15.58 -0.85 11.55
C LYS A 222 14.75 0.44 11.45
N TRP A 223 13.60 0.50 12.10
CA TRP A 223 12.75 1.69 12.12
C TRP A 223 13.41 2.88 12.83
N THR A 224 14.13 2.67 13.95
CA THR A 224 14.88 3.77 14.60
C THR A 224 16.02 4.30 13.72
N ASP A 225 16.77 3.42 13.04
CA ASP A 225 17.82 3.84 12.10
C ASP A 225 17.25 4.53 10.85
N GLN A 226 16.02 4.18 10.44
CA GLN A 226 15.27 4.94 9.44
C GLN A 226 14.92 6.35 9.95
N GLN A 227 14.46 6.52 11.20
CA GLN A 227 14.15 7.86 11.73
C GLN A 227 15.40 8.75 11.74
N ARG A 228 16.53 8.22 12.22
CA ARG A 228 17.84 8.91 12.19
C ARG A 228 18.27 9.31 10.78
N SER A 229 18.05 8.43 9.80
CA SER A 229 18.37 8.70 8.39
C SER A 229 17.47 9.80 7.80
N GLN A 230 16.17 9.78 8.11
CA GLN A 230 15.19 10.78 7.63
C GLN A 230 15.39 12.15 8.29
N TYR A 231 15.79 12.18 9.57
CA TYR A 231 16.20 13.41 10.25
C TYR A 231 17.48 13.99 9.63
N LYS A 232 18.50 13.15 9.39
CA LYS A 232 19.69 13.61 8.65
C LYS A 232 19.34 14.12 7.24
N TYR A 233 18.42 13.47 6.52
CA TYR A 233 17.99 14.00 5.22
C TYR A 233 17.36 15.39 5.33
N LEU A 234 16.54 15.63 6.36
CA LEU A 234 15.99 16.97 6.63
C LEU A 234 17.11 17.99 6.92
N GLN A 235 18.09 17.65 7.77
CA GLN A 235 19.26 18.50 8.06
C GLN A 235 20.14 18.76 6.81
N ASP A 236 20.30 17.76 5.94
CA ASP A 236 21.01 17.86 4.66
C ASP A 236 20.21 18.65 3.58
N GLY A 237 19.02 19.21 3.90
CA GLY A 237 18.15 19.92 2.96
C GLY A 237 17.45 19.02 1.92
N LYS A 238 17.38 17.72 2.17
CA LYS A 238 16.83 16.69 1.26
C LYS A 238 15.41 16.33 1.64
N ARG A 239 14.65 15.80 0.67
CA ARG A 239 13.29 15.31 0.89
C ARG A 239 13.25 14.23 1.97
N SER A 240 12.58 14.53 3.08
CA SER A 240 12.32 13.63 4.19
C SER A 240 10.82 13.26 4.26
N ASN A 241 10.48 12.19 4.99
CA ASN A 241 9.09 11.85 5.36
C ASN A 241 8.81 11.96 6.87
N LEU A 242 9.74 12.58 7.60
CA LEU A 242 9.63 12.89 9.02
C LEU A 242 9.04 14.30 9.18
N THR A 243 7.93 14.42 9.91
CA THR A 243 7.26 15.71 10.18
C THR A 243 7.77 16.34 11.47
N GLU A 244 7.58 17.65 11.65
CA GLU A 244 7.94 18.37 12.88
C GLU A 244 7.29 17.75 14.14
N GLU A 245 6.02 17.34 14.03
CA GLU A 245 5.30 16.61 15.07
C GLU A 245 6.02 15.31 15.46
N ARG A 246 6.51 14.54 14.47
CA ARG A 246 7.24 13.28 14.69
C ARG A 246 8.64 13.51 15.26
N ILE A 247 9.29 14.62 14.90
CA ILE A 247 10.56 15.05 15.51
C ILE A 247 10.31 15.34 16.98
N LYS A 248 9.32 16.20 17.29
CA LYS A 248 8.96 16.55 18.65
C LYS A 248 8.59 15.31 19.49
N MET A 249 7.73 14.42 18.99
CA MET A 249 7.39 13.18 19.71
C MET A 249 8.61 12.32 20.05
N LEU A 250 9.62 12.28 19.16
CA LEU A 250 10.87 11.57 19.41
C LEU A 250 11.77 12.33 20.40
N GLU A 251 11.79 13.66 20.36
CA GLU A 251 12.55 14.50 21.31
C GLU A 251 11.94 14.51 22.72
N ASP A 252 10.61 14.49 22.83
CA ASP A 252 9.84 14.27 24.07
C ASP A 252 10.20 12.92 24.76
N ILE A 253 10.85 11.99 24.04
CA ILE A 253 11.37 10.73 24.58
C ILE A 253 12.90 10.62 24.54
N ASP A 254 13.63 11.74 24.49
CA ASP A 254 15.10 11.81 24.46
C ASP A 254 15.72 10.93 23.34
N PHE A 255 15.11 10.93 22.16
CA PHE A 255 15.57 10.09 21.05
C PHE A 255 16.94 10.51 20.53
N VAL A 256 17.91 9.61 20.64
CA VAL A 256 19.27 9.85 20.15
C VAL A 256 19.33 9.83 18.62
N TRP A 257 19.23 11.02 18.02
CA TRP A 257 19.46 11.27 16.60
C TRP A 257 20.88 10.87 16.16
N ASN A 258 21.91 11.41 16.84
CA ASN A 258 23.32 11.15 16.53
C ASN A 258 23.95 10.17 17.54
N VAL A 259 23.85 8.88 17.23
CA VAL A 259 24.37 7.78 18.06
C VAL A 259 25.90 7.83 18.26
N HIS A 260 26.65 8.46 17.34
CA HIS A 260 28.10 8.60 17.49
C HIS A 260 28.48 9.71 18.46
N GLN A 261 27.81 10.87 18.37
CA GLN A 261 28.02 12.00 19.28
C GLN A 261 27.62 11.63 20.72
N TYR A 262 26.41 11.13 20.94
CA TYR A 262 25.93 10.72 22.27
C TYR A 262 26.82 9.65 22.93
N LYS A 263 27.37 8.70 22.15
CA LYS A 263 28.32 7.70 22.67
C LYS A 263 29.71 8.27 22.96
N TRP A 264 30.08 9.39 22.33
CA TRP A 264 31.29 10.12 22.65
C TRP A 264 31.10 10.96 23.92
N GLU A 265 29.99 11.70 24.03
CA GLU A 265 29.60 12.50 25.21
C GLU A 265 29.46 11.65 26.48
N ARG A 266 28.87 10.46 26.39
CA ARG A 266 28.84 9.53 27.54
C ARG A 266 30.23 9.12 28.02
N ARG A 267 31.20 8.98 27.12
CA ARG A 267 32.58 8.65 27.47
C ARG A 267 33.39 9.87 27.96
N LEU A 268 33.03 11.08 27.51
CA LEU A 268 33.51 12.31 28.13
C LEU A 268 33.02 12.40 29.59
N LYS A 269 31.74 12.16 29.86
CA LYS A 269 31.20 12.17 31.23
C LYS A 269 31.78 11.08 32.14
N GLU A 270 32.07 9.89 31.59
CA GLU A 270 32.83 8.86 32.31
C GLU A 270 34.28 9.28 32.63
N LEU A 271 34.90 10.12 31.80
CA LEU A 271 36.23 10.68 32.02
C LEU A 271 36.21 11.82 33.05
N GLU A 272 35.24 12.73 32.94
CA GLU A 272 35.01 13.84 33.89
C GLU A 272 34.80 13.29 35.31
N ALA A 273 33.89 12.33 35.48
CA ALA A 273 33.65 11.67 36.77
C ALA A 273 34.87 10.88 37.29
N PHE A 274 35.71 10.33 36.40
CA PHE A 274 36.98 9.72 36.82
C PHE A 274 37.97 10.79 37.31
N TYR A 275 38.06 11.93 36.62
CA TYR A 275 38.92 13.05 37.01
C TYR A 275 38.50 13.64 38.36
N GLU A 276 37.20 13.88 38.59
CA GLU A 276 36.66 14.39 39.86
C GLU A 276 37.05 13.51 41.07
N VAL A 277 37.06 12.18 40.90
CA VAL A 277 37.38 11.23 41.99
C VAL A 277 38.89 11.02 42.19
N ASN A 278 39.72 11.21 41.15
CA ASN A 278 41.15 10.83 41.17
C ASN A 278 42.13 12.00 40.99
N GLY A 279 41.66 13.20 40.64
CA GLY A 279 42.49 14.37 40.30
C GLY A 279 43.30 14.23 39.00
N HIS A 280 43.13 13.14 38.25
CA HIS A 280 43.92 12.83 37.05
C HIS A 280 43.16 11.92 36.07
N THR A 281 43.54 11.95 34.78
CA THR A 281 42.98 11.06 33.74
C THR A 281 43.74 9.73 33.57
N ASN A 282 44.60 9.35 34.51
CA ASN A 282 45.43 8.13 34.45
C ASN A 282 44.63 6.86 34.78
N VAL A 283 43.73 6.47 33.86
CA VAL A 283 42.79 5.34 34.02
C VAL A 283 43.51 3.97 34.05
N PRO A 284 43.40 3.18 35.13
CA PRO A 284 44.04 1.86 35.22
C PRO A 284 43.52 0.82 34.22
N ASN A 285 44.43 0.00 33.67
CA ASN A 285 44.11 -1.10 32.76
C ASN A 285 43.54 -2.36 33.47
N LYS A 286 42.49 -2.20 34.28
CA LYS A 286 41.84 -3.27 35.07
C LYS A 286 40.31 -3.11 35.05
N GLY A 287 39.58 -4.23 35.02
CA GLY A 287 38.11 -4.24 35.13
C GLY A 287 37.41 -3.29 34.14
N ASN A 288 36.35 -2.62 34.63
CA ASN A 288 35.50 -1.71 33.83
C ASN A 288 36.30 -0.56 33.18
N ASN A 289 37.33 -0.06 33.88
CA ASN A 289 38.20 1.04 33.48
C ASN A 289 38.97 0.76 32.18
N LYS A 290 39.17 -0.52 31.82
CA LYS A 290 39.77 -0.92 30.53
C LYS A 290 39.01 -0.34 29.33
N SER A 291 37.68 -0.21 29.42
CA SER A 291 36.88 0.34 28.32
C SER A 291 37.10 1.85 28.11
N LEU A 292 37.20 2.61 29.20
CA LEU A 292 37.49 4.05 29.19
C LEU A 292 38.94 4.30 28.74
N LEU A 293 39.92 3.53 29.23
CA LEU A 293 41.32 3.62 28.80
C LEU A 293 41.49 3.36 27.30
N THR A 294 40.78 2.38 26.72
CA THR A 294 40.77 2.15 25.27
C THR A 294 40.17 3.33 24.51
N TRP A 295 39.15 4.01 25.05
CA TRP A 295 38.57 5.21 24.44
C TRP A 295 39.50 6.43 24.53
N ILE A 296 40.19 6.65 25.65
CA ILE A 296 41.19 7.73 25.83
C ILE A 296 42.33 7.56 24.82
N ARG A 297 42.91 6.35 24.72
CA ARG A 297 43.96 6.03 23.74
C ARG A 297 43.50 6.29 22.30
N ARG A 298 42.21 6.04 22.01
CA ARG A 298 41.63 6.42 20.72
C ARG A 298 41.55 7.94 20.56
N GLN A 299 41.15 8.71 21.59
CA GLN A 299 41.10 10.17 21.49
C GLN A 299 42.49 10.75 21.22
N LYS A 300 43.55 10.28 21.90
CA LYS A 300 44.93 10.67 21.60
C LYS A 300 45.34 10.34 20.15
N SER A 301 44.97 9.17 19.64
CA SER A 301 45.29 8.77 18.26
C SER A 301 44.53 9.57 17.19
N GLU A 302 43.26 9.91 17.41
CA GLU A 302 42.49 10.80 16.53
C GLU A 302 43.01 12.27 16.68
N TYR A 303 43.48 12.64 17.88
CA TYR A 303 44.41 13.73 18.23
C TYR A 303 45.52 13.95 17.19
N GLN A 304 46.51 13.05 17.19
CA GLN A 304 47.70 13.17 16.34
C GLN A 304 47.34 13.23 14.83
N LYS A 305 46.26 12.57 14.41
CA LYS A 305 45.75 12.67 13.03
C LYS A 305 45.19 14.04 12.68
N PHE A 306 44.49 14.69 13.61
CA PHE A 306 43.98 16.04 13.42
C PHE A 306 45.13 17.05 13.29
N LEU A 307 46.17 16.93 14.13
CA LEU A 307 47.39 17.73 14.00
C LEU A 307 48.13 17.49 12.68
N ALA A 308 48.16 16.24 12.19
CA ALA A 308 48.76 15.87 10.91
C ALA A 308 47.90 16.23 9.68
N VAL A 309 46.73 16.86 9.86
CA VAL A 309 45.74 17.15 8.81
C VAL A 309 45.27 15.87 8.07
N GLU A 310 45.37 14.72 8.73
CA GLU A 310 44.80 13.45 8.26
C GLU A 310 43.28 13.41 8.47
N LYS A 311 42.63 12.42 7.86
CA LYS A 311 41.21 12.10 8.06
C LYS A 311 40.95 11.57 9.48
N SER A 312 40.83 12.48 10.43
CA SER A 312 40.48 12.23 11.83
C SER A 312 38.96 12.20 12.08
N LYS A 313 38.56 11.74 13.26
CA LYS A 313 37.24 12.01 13.88
C LYS A 313 37.28 13.08 14.98
N MET A 314 38.43 13.70 15.19
CA MET A 314 38.57 14.86 16.08
C MET A 314 38.23 16.16 15.32
N ASP A 315 37.77 17.14 16.08
CA ASP A 315 37.40 18.49 15.67
C ASP A 315 37.77 19.44 16.83
N GLU A 316 37.78 20.75 16.58
CA GLU A 316 38.25 21.76 17.56
C GLU A 316 37.43 21.74 18.86
N GLU A 317 36.10 21.56 18.74
CA GLU A 317 35.20 21.47 19.88
C GLU A 317 35.55 20.27 20.79
N ARG A 318 35.76 19.09 20.21
CA ARG A 318 36.20 17.91 20.98
C ARG A 318 37.58 18.09 21.62
N VAL A 319 38.53 18.79 20.97
CA VAL A 319 39.83 19.11 21.58
C VAL A 319 39.66 20.00 22.81
N ILE A 320 38.82 21.03 22.72
CA ILE A 320 38.50 21.94 23.84
C ILE A 320 37.83 21.16 24.98
N LEU A 321 36.82 20.34 24.68
CA LEU A 321 36.09 19.54 25.66
C LEU A 321 36.99 18.50 26.37
N LEU A 322 37.87 17.81 25.64
CA LEU A 322 38.79 16.83 26.22
C LEU A 322 39.83 17.49 27.14
N ARG A 323 40.40 18.62 26.72
CA ARG A 323 41.30 19.41 27.59
C ARG A 323 40.59 19.96 28.83
N LYS A 324 39.33 20.39 28.70
CA LYS A 324 38.48 20.80 29.83
C LYS A 324 38.19 19.67 30.80
N ALA A 325 38.02 18.44 30.31
CA ALA A 325 37.90 17.21 31.12
C ALA A 325 39.25 16.71 31.71
N GLY A 326 40.28 17.57 31.74
CA GLY A 326 41.59 17.27 32.32
C GLY A 326 42.48 16.35 31.49
N LEU A 327 42.10 15.99 30.26
CA LEU A 327 42.91 15.11 29.41
C LEU A 327 44.05 15.88 28.74
N ASP A 328 45.27 15.56 29.17
CA ASP A 328 46.46 15.79 28.37
C ASP A 328 46.40 14.93 27.09
N LEU A 329 46.30 15.61 25.94
CA LEU A 329 46.26 15.04 24.60
C LEU A 329 47.64 14.96 23.94
N ASP A 330 48.63 15.61 24.54
CA ASP A 330 49.94 15.91 23.93
C ASP A 330 51.04 14.96 24.45
N SER A 331 50.84 14.31 25.61
CA SER A 331 51.59 13.09 25.98
C SER A 331 51.20 11.87 25.13
N ALA A 332 52.10 10.88 25.08
CA ALA A 332 51.90 9.60 24.38
C ALA A 332 50.84 8.65 25.00
#